data_AF-A0A1F9KNJ4-F1
#
_entry.id   AF-A0A1F9KNJ4-F1
#
_cell.length_a   1.000
_cell.length_b   1.000
_cell.length_c   1.000
_cell.angle_alpha   90.00
_cell.angle_beta   90.00
_cell.angle_gamma   90.00
#
_symmetry.space_group_name_H-M   'P 1'
#
loop_
_entity.id
_entity.type
_entity.pdbx_description
1 polymer ?
#
loop_
_entity_poly.entity_id
_entity_poly.type
_entity_poly.pdbx_seq_one_letter_code
_entity_poly.pdbx_strand_id
1 'polypeptide(L)'
;MKDLLPEPAYDAIREHLSQRAREAAAGWEGGSDEEDTLTGDLGATLRTDWSQLPPADGYLWRWRVRYKKFRGRGQGAFEKTSGADGILQIEITRGSEKHFKGVLFQAKKVGRLNGDLASQLERMEQLAPGGSAVIEYGPTTYRAAPGKDYLQGHATSHEQRDAGFRPLSEFLGDSFLPCASGLRGMYYDAVRELLVLPSGVAHHISVRHRITVETERIS
;
A
#
# COMPACT_ATOMS: atom_id res chain seq x y z
N MET A 1 -9.70 7.68 9.88
CA MET A 1 -9.96 8.88 9.05
C MET A 1 -11.34 9.49 9.27
N LYS A 2 -12.25 8.76 9.92
CA LYS A 2 -13.63 9.21 10.20
C LYS A 2 -13.71 10.48 11.05
N ASP A 3 -12.70 10.72 11.88
CA ASP A 3 -12.51 11.92 12.71
C ASP A 3 -12.04 13.16 11.91
N LEU A 4 -11.51 12.98 10.70
CA LEU A 4 -11.03 14.06 9.84
C LEU A 4 -12.03 14.39 8.72
N LEU A 5 -12.61 13.37 8.10
CA LEU A 5 -13.43 13.51 6.91
C LEU A 5 -14.89 13.77 7.27
N PRO A 6 -15.59 14.66 6.55
CA PRO A 6 -17.04 14.72 6.63
C PRO A 6 -17.62 13.41 6.09
N GLU A 7 -18.79 13.02 6.61
CA GLU A 7 -19.42 11.73 6.32
C GLU A 7 -19.55 11.43 4.81
N PRO A 8 -20.02 12.36 3.95
CA PRO A 8 -20.08 12.11 2.50
C PRO A 8 -18.72 11.80 1.86
N ALA A 9 -17.63 12.39 2.39
CA ALA A 9 -16.29 12.13 1.89
C ALA A 9 -15.75 10.78 2.35
N TYR A 10 -16.01 10.44 3.60
CA TYR A 10 -15.66 9.15 4.15
C TYR A 10 -16.33 8.02 3.38
N ASP A 11 -17.63 8.12 3.15
CA ASP A 11 -18.41 7.10 2.45
C ASP A 11 -18.01 6.97 0.98
N ALA A 12 -17.78 8.08 0.28
CA ALA A 12 -17.30 8.05 -1.11
C ALA A 12 -15.95 7.32 -1.25
N ILE A 13 -15.02 7.56 -0.32
CA ILE A 13 -13.71 6.88 -0.32
C ILE A 13 -13.87 5.40 0.04
N ARG A 14 -14.70 5.08 1.04
CA ARG A 14 -14.97 3.71 1.46
C ARG A 14 -15.58 2.88 0.34
N GLU A 15 -16.57 3.45 -0.36
CA GLU A 15 -17.24 2.80 -1.49
C GLU A 15 -16.25 2.56 -2.62
N HIS A 16 -15.47 3.56 -3.01
CA HIS A 16 -14.43 3.40 -4.03
C HIS A 16 -13.45 2.29 -3.68
N LEU A 17 -12.89 2.29 -2.46
CA LEU A 17 -11.94 1.26 -2.04
C LEU A 17 -12.57 -0.14 -2.04
N SER A 18 -13.79 -0.27 -1.55
CA SER A 18 -14.50 -1.54 -1.46
C SER A 18 -14.86 -2.09 -2.83
N GLN A 19 -15.47 -1.25 -3.69
CA GLN A 19 -15.87 -1.62 -5.03
C GLN A 19 -14.66 -2.00 -5.89
N ARG A 20 -13.65 -1.12 -5.96
CA ARG A 20 -12.46 -1.35 -6.79
C ARG A 20 -11.64 -2.57 -6.34
N ALA A 21 -11.57 -2.83 -5.05
CA ALA A 21 -10.91 -4.04 -4.55
C ALA A 21 -11.62 -5.34 -4.95
N ARG A 22 -12.97 -5.33 -5.06
CA ARG A 22 -13.73 -6.48 -5.58
C ARG A 22 -13.49 -6.66 -7.08
N GLU A 23 -13.50 -5.56 -7.84
CA GLU A 23 -13.26 -5.57 -9.29
C GLU A 23 -11.85 -6.08 -9.64
N ALA A 24 -10.84 -5.75 -8.83
CA ALA A 24 -9.46 -6.16 -9.08
C ALA A 24 -9.24 -7.68 -9.14
N ALA A 25 -10.08 -8.49 -8.49
CA ALA A 25 -9.99 -9.95 -8.56
C ALA A 25 -10.29 -10.49 -9.98
N ALA A 26 -11.02 -9.74 -10.81
CA ALA A 26 -11.26 -10.10 -12.21
C ALA A 26 -9.98 -10.09 -13.06
N GLY A 27 -8.94 -9.36 -12.63
CA GLY A 27 -7.63 -9.35 -13.28
C GLY A 27 -6.82 -10.63 -13.09
N TRP A 28 -7.26 -11.55 -12.23
CA TRP A 28 -6.50 -12.77 -11.92
C TRP A 28 -6.18 -13.59 -13.16
N GLU A 29 -7.16 -13.88 -14.02
CA GLU A 29 -6.96 -14.77 -15.17
C GLU A 29 -5.84 -14.26 -16.10
N GLY A 30 -5.80 -12.96 -16.36
CA GLY A 30 -4.79 -12.34 -17.22
C GLY A 30 -3.45 -12.05 -16.55
N GLY A 31 -3.39 -12.02 -15.21
CA GLY A 31 -2.18 -11.65 -14.46
C GLY A 31 -1.57 -12.76 -13.63
N SER A 32 -2.22 -13.93 -13.54
CA SER A 32 -1.88 -14.94 -12.52
C SER A 32 -0.47 -15.51 -12.65
N ASP A 33 0.18 -15.47 -13.80
CA ASP A 33 1.54 -15.99 -13.97
C ASP A 33 2.57 -15.21 -13.13
N GLU A 34 2.35 -13.91 -12.90
CA GLU A 34 3.29 -13.03 -12.22
C GLU A 34 2.62 -12.18 -11.11
N GLU A 35 3.10 -12.34 -9.88
CA GLU A 35 2.65 -11.54 -8.72
C GLU A 35 2.81 -10.03 -8.94
N ASP A 36 3.88 -9.64 -9.64
CA ASP A 36 4.17 -8.27 -10.03
C ASP A 36 3.10 -7.67 -10.95
N THR A 37 2.51 -8.50 -11.82
CA THR A 37 1.45 -8.11 -12.75
C THR A 37 0.13 -7.89 -12.00
N LEU A 38 -0.25 -8.81 -11.12
CA LEU A 38 -1.42 -8.66 -10.24
C LEU A 38 -1.31 -7.43 -9.33
N THR A 39 -0.10 -7.15 -8.82
CA THR A 39 0.16 -5.96 -8.00
C THR A 39 -0.01 -4.68 -8.80
N GLY A 40 0.49 -4.66 -10.05
CA GLY A 40 0.32 -3.54 -10.97
C GLY A 40 -1.15 -3.29 -11.32
N ASP A 41 -1.89 -4.36 -11.61
CA ASP A 41 -3.31 -4.34 -11.95
C ASP A 41 -4.19 -3.86 -10.77
N LEU A 42 -3.97 -4.40 -9.57
CA LEU A 42 -4.64 -3.93 -8.35
C LEU A 42 -4.39 -2.42 -8.15
N GLY A 43 -3.14 -2.00 -8.25
CA GLY A 43 -2.78 -0.60 -8.08
C GLY A 43 -3.44 0.30 -9.14
N ALA A 44 -3.50 -0.15 -10.39
CA ALA A 44 -4.19 0.57 -11.47
C ALA A 44 -5.70 0.68 -11.22
N THR A 45 -6.32 -0.40 -10.76
CA THR A 45 -7.76 -0.48 -10.45
C THR A 45 -8.15 0.40 -9.26
N LEU A 46 -7.31 0.45 -8.22
CA LEU A 46 -7.55 1.28 -7.04
C LEU A 46 -7.28 2.78 -7.30
N ARG A 47 -6.37 3.11 -8.22
CA ARG A 47 -5.96 4.50 -8.46
C ARG A 47 -7.13 5.31 -8.97
N THR A 48 -7.24 6.54 -8.47
CA THR A 48 -8.13 7.56 -9.02
C THR A 48 -7.39 8.87 -9.19
N ASP A 49 -7.94 9.74 -10.05
CA ASP A 49 -7.56 11.14 -10.08
C ASP A 49 -8.26 11.91 -8.95
N TRP A 50 -8.02 13.22 -8.88
CA TRP A 50 -8.64 14.05 -7.85
C TRP A 50 -10.16 14.09 -8.03
N SER A 51 -10.86 13.37 -7.16
CA SER A 51 -12.31 13.47 -6.99
C SER A 51 -12.63 14.64 -6.08
N GLN A 52 -13.58 15.47 -6.48
CA GLN A 52 -14.06 16.61 -5.71
C GLN A 52 -15.44 16.30 -5.15
N LEU A 53 -15.70 16.72 -3.92
CA LEU A 53 -17.00 16.61 -3.28
C LEU A 53 -17.63 17.99 -3.12
N PRO A 54 -18.96 18.07 -2.95
CA PRO A 54 -19.62 19.31 -2.55
C PRO A 54 -18.95 19.90 -1.30
N PRO A 55 -18.91 21.24 -1.16
CA PRO A 55 -18.38 21.86 0.03
C PRO A 55 -19.07 21.34 1.29
N ALA A 56 -18.28 21.01 2.30
CA ALA A 56 -18.73 20.57 3.62
C ALA A 56 -17.89 21.28 4.68
N ASP A 57 -18.55 21.75 5.74
CA ASP A 57 -17.94 22.55 6.82
C ASP A 57 -17.21 23.81 6.32
N GLY A 58 -17.69 24.39 5.20
CA GLY A 58 -17.08 25.57 4.58
C GLY A 58 -15.82 25.29 3.76
N TYR A 59 -15.42 24.02 3.61
CA TYR A 59 -14.23 23.64 2.85
C TYR A 59 -14.57 22.86 1.58
N LEU A 60 -13.77 23.10 0.54
CA LEU A 60 -13.72 22.21 -0.61
C LEU A 60 -12.88 20.98 -0.26
N TRP A 61 -13.50 19.81 -0.38
CA TRP A 61 -12.84 18.52 -0.16
C TRP A 61 -12.49 17.88 -1.50
N ARG A 62 -11.24 17.43 -1.61
CA ARG A 62 -10.79 16.60 -2.72
C ARG A 62 -10.03 15.42 -2.18
N TRP A 63 -10.11 14.29 -2.87
CA TRP A 63 -9.35 13.11 -2.50
C TRP A 63 -8.88 12.36 -3.74
N ARG A 64 -7.85 11.52 -3.56
CA ARG A 64 -7.44 10.53 -4.54
C ARG A 64 -6.77 9.35 -3.88
N VAL A 65 -6.73 8.23 -4.59
CA VAL A 65 -5.94 7.05 -4.23
C VAL A 65 -4.76 6.95 -5.16
N ARG A 66 -3.57 6.77 -4.60
CA ARG A 66 -2.33 6.54 -5.33
C ARG A 66 -1.67 5.28 -4.79
N TYR A 67 -0.82 4.68 -5.60
CA TYR A 67 0.04 3.59 -5.16
C TYR A 67 1.43 3.75 -5.77
N LYS A 68 2.42 3.15 -5.12
CA LYS A 68 3.77 3.04 -5.64
C LYS A 68 4.33 1.66 -5.30
N LYS A 69 4.69 0.90 -6.34
CA LYS A 69 5.52 -0.29 -6.19
C LYS A 69 6.97 0.13 -5.98
N PHE A 70 7.63 -0.47 -4.99
CA PHE A 70 9.06 -0.38 -4.79
C PHE A 70 9.73 -1.38 -5.74
N ARG A 71 10.96 -1.08 -6.18
CA ARG A 71 11.69 -1.97 -7.10
C ARG A 71 12.73 -2.74 -6.30
N GLY A 72 12.68 -4.07 -6.32
CA GLY A 72 13.64 -4.95 -5.62
C GLY A 72 14.94 -5.22 -6.37
N ARG A 73 15.06 -4.77 -7.64
CA ARG A 73 16.26 -5.00 -8.46
C ARG A 73 17.34 -3.96 -8.14
N GLY A 74 18.52 -4.44 -7.75
CA GLY A 74 19.71 -3.61 -7.46
C GLY A 74 20.33 -3.86 -6.07
N GLN A 75 21.60 -3.49 -5.92
CA GLN A 75 22.26 -3.40 -4.62
C GLN A 75 21.71 -2.16 -3.90
N GLY A 76 21.26 -2.31 -2.65
CA GLY A 76 20.65 -1.21 -1.88
C GLY A 76 19.19 -0.89 -2.23
N ALA A 77 18.49 -1.80 -2.93
CA ALA A 77 17.06 -1.65 -3.19
C ALA A 77 16.26 -1.53 -1.88
N PHE A 78 15.38 -0.52 -1.81
CA PHE A 78 14.56 -0.23 -0.63
C PHE A 78 13.70 -1.42 -0.20
N GLU A 79 13.23 -2.22 -1.15
CA GLU A 79 12.45 -3.45 -0.89
C GLU A 79 13.23 -4.43 0.01
N LYS A 80 14.55 -4.57 -0.19
CA LYS A 80 15.37 -5.50 0.59
C LYS A 80 15.51 -5.07 2.05
N THR A 81 15.54 -3.76 2.30
CA THR A 81 15.70 -3.20 3.66
C THR A 81 14.36 -2.97 4.36
N SER A 82 13.31 -2.63 3.63
CA SER A 82 11.98 -2.38 4.19
C SER A 82 11.11 -3.64 4.28
N GLY A 83 11.35 -4.63 3.42
CA GLY A 83 10.48 -5.80 3.28
C GLY A 83 9.15 -5.53 2.55
N ALA A 84 8.91 -4.31 2.05
CA ALA A 84 7.67 -3.95 1.38
C ALA A 84 7.81 -3.95 -0.15
N ASP A 85 6.85 -4.57 -0.83
CA ASP A 85 6.67 -4.46 -2.29
C ASP A 85 6.16 -3.08 -2.70
N GLY A 86 5.49 -2.35 -1.81
CA GLY A 86 5.02 -1.00 -2.13
C GLY A 86 4.22 -0.31 -1.03
N ILE A 87 3.58 0.80 -1.43
CA ILE A 87 2.65 1.58 -0.61
C ILE A 87 1.37 1.87 -1.37
N LEU A 88 0.23 1.71 -0.70
CA LEU A 88 -1.06 2.26 -1.08
C LEU A 88 -1.32 3.50 -0.23
N GLN A 89 -1.77 4.61 -0.82
CA GLN A 89 -2.06 5.83 -0.09
C GLN A 89 -3.34 6.53 -0.55
N ILE A 90 -3.99 7.19 0.41
CA ILE A 90 -5.07 8.14 0.20
C ILE A 90 -4.48 9.54 0.44
N GLU A 91 -4.74 10.44 -0.51
CA GLU A 91 -4.44 11.86 -0.36
C GLU A 91 -5.75 12.62 -0.27
N ILE A 92 -5.84 13.54 0.68
CA ILE A 92 -7.01 14.38 0.92
C ILE A 92 -6.56 15.82 0.97
N THR A 93 -7.31 16.72 0.32
CA THR A 93 -7.14 18.16 0.50
C THR A 93 -8.38 18.77 1.12
N ARG A 94 -8.18 19.59 2.14
CA ARG A 94 -9.20 20.44 2.78
C ARG A 94 -8.79 21.90 2.57
N GLY A 95 -9.34 22.55 1.54
CA GLY A 95 -8.81 23.84 1.10
C GLY A 95 -7.33 23.75 0.71
N SER A 96 -6.46 24.44 1.44
CA SER A 96 -4.99 24.41 1.23
C SER A 96 -4.27 23.28 1.99
N GLU A 97 -4.93 22.67 2.98
CA GLU A 97 -4.33 21.63 3.80
C GLU A 97 -4.29 20.29 3.05
N LYS A 98 -3.23 19.51 3.28
CA LYS A 98 -3.08 18.16 2.73
C LYS A 98 -2.96 17.16 3.85
N HIS A 99 -3.73 16.09 3.74
CA HIS A 99 -3.68 14.96 4.65
C HIS A 99 -3.40 13.70 3.87
N PHE A 100 -2.65 12.81 4.50
CA PHE A 100 -2.22 11.56 3.91
C PHE A 100 -2.59 10.40 4.81
N LYS A 101 -2.81 9.25 4.18
CA LYS A 101 -2.83 7.98 4.87
C LYS A 101 -2.24 6.92 3.99
N GLY A 102 -1.28 6.16 4.51
CA GLY A 102 -0.56 5.13 3.78
C GLY A 102 -0.63 3.78 4.47
N VAL A 103 -0.46 2.71 3.70
CA VAL A 103 -0.17 1.37 4.20
C VAL A 103 0.91 0.76 3.30
N LEU A 104 2.01 0.33 3.92
CA LEU A 104 3.01 -0.49 3.23
C LEU A 104 2.42 -1.88 3.03
N PHE A 105 2.64 -2.48 1.87
CA PHE A 105 2.14 -3.83 1.62
C PHE A 105 3.24 -4.75 1.13
N GLN A 106 3.08 -6.02 1.50
CA GLN A 106 3.76 -7.15 0.87
C GLN A 106 2.71 -7.99 0.15
N ALA A 107 2.91 -8.21 -1.14
CA ALA A 107 1.99 -8.94 -1.98
C ALA A 107 2.42 -10.40 -2.08
N LYS A 108 1.48 -11.35 -2.02
CA LYS A 108 1.74 -12.78 -2.23
C LYS A 108 0.62 -13.44 -3.01
N LYS A 109 0.92 -14.43 -3.84
CA LYS A 109 -0.11 -15.34 -4.35
C LYS A 109 -0.53 -16.38 -3.31
N VAL A 110 -1.79 -16.81 -3.36
CA VAL A 110 -2.29 -17.94 -2.57
C VAL A 110 -1.40 -19.18 -2.75
N GLY A 111 -1.11 -19.86 -1.64
CA GLY A 111 -0.22 -21.03 -1.63
C GLY A 111 1.28 -20.72 -1.80
N ARG A 112 1.67 -19.44 -1.92
CA ARG A 112 3.08 -18.99 -2.00
C ARG A 112 3.53 -18.15 -0.81
N LEU A 113 2.93 -18.38 0.35
CA LEU A 113 3.29 -17.75 1.61
C LEU A 113 4.46 -18.52 2.29
N ASN A 114 5.61 -18.57 1.62
CA ASN A 114 6.81 -19.30 2.08
C ASN A 114 7.79 -18.39 2.88
N GLY A 115 8.74 -19.03 3.58
CA GLY A 115 9.38 -18.63 4.84
C GLY A 115 10.14 -17.30 4.99
N ASP A 116 10.09 -16.38 4.03
CA ASP A 116 10.65 -15.01 4.22
C ASP A 116 9.57 -13.95 4.52
N LEU A 117 8.28 -14.26 4.34
CA LEU A 117 7.21 -13.28 4.53
C LEU A 117 7.17 -12.73 5.97
N ALA A 118 7.37 -13.57 6.99
CA ALA A 118 7.42 -13.11 8.37
C ALA A 118 8.57 -12.11 8.58
N SER A 119 9.76 -12.41 8.08
CA SER A 119 10.92 -11.50 8.20
C SER A 119 10.70 -10.18 7.43
N GLN A 120 10.02 -10.24 6.28
CA GLN A 120 9.64 -9.07 5.49
C GLN A 120 8.67 -8.18 6.28
N LEU A 121 7.61 -8.77 6.86
CA LEU A 121 6.65 -8.05 7.67
C LEU A 121 7.27 -7.50 8.96
N GLU A 122 8.21 -8.21 9.59
CA GLU A 122 8.98 -7.70 10.73
C GLU A 122 9.74 -6.43 10.36
N ARG A 123 10.41 -6.40 9.19
CA ARG A 123 11.10 -5.19 8.69
C ARG A 123 10.11 -4.05 8.43
N MET A 124 8.95 -4.35 7.86
CA MET A 124 7.91 -3.34 7.60
C MET A 124 7.36 -2.76 8.90
N GLU A 125 7.11 -3.60 9.92
CA GLU A 125 6.63 -3.18 11.23
C GLU A 125 7.71 -2.44 12.05
N GLN A 126 8.99 -2.80 11.90
CA GLN A 126 10.09 -2.01 12.48
C GLN A 126 10.18 -0.63 11.84
N LEU A 127 9.99 -0.54 10.52
CA LEU A 127 10.02 0.71 9.78
C LEU A 127 8.81 1.61 10.09
N ALA A 128 7.61 1.03 10.09
CA ALA A 128 6.34 1.72 10.25
C ALA A 128 5.38 0.88 11.11
N PRO A 129 5.50 0.91 12.46
CA PRO A 129 4.66 0.11 13.35
C PRO A 129 3.15 0.35 13.14
N GLY A 130 2.38 -0.71 12.89
CA GLY A 130 0.95 -0.68 12.55
C GLY A 130 0.65 -0.17 11.14
N GLY A 131 1.69 0.13 10.36
CA GLY A 131 1.63 0.69 9.02
C GLY A 131 1.73 -0.32 7.89
N SER A 132 1.79 -1.63 8.20
CA SER A 132 1.99 -2.67 7.20
C SER A 132 0.79 -3.62 7.03
N ALA A 133 0.73 -4.26 5.86
CA ALA A 133 -0.24 -5.31 5.55
C ALA A 133 0.38 -6.34 4.61
N VAL A 134 -0.16 -7.55 4.65
CA VAL A 134 0.02 -8.54 3.58
C VAL A 134 -1.23 -8.55 2.70
N ILE A 135 -1.04 -8.55 1.39
CA ILE A 135 -2.11 -8.73 0.40
C ILE A 135 -1.89 -10.09 -0.24
N GLU A 136 -2.93 -10.92 -0.25
CA GLU A 136 -2.92 -12.22 -0.89
C GLU A 136 -3.82 -12.23 -2.12
N TYR A 137 -3.27 -12.63 -3.26
CA TYR A 137 -3.99 -12.79 -4.50
C TYR A 137 -4.47 -14.23 -4.69
N GLY A 138 -5.78 -14.40 -4.86
CA GLY A 138 -6.42 -15.67 -5.21
C GLY A 138 -7.33 -15.54 -6.44
N PRO A 139 -7.77 -16.68 -7.00
CA PRO A 139 -8.56 -16.71 -8.23
C PRO A 139 -9.98 -16.15 -8.08
N THR A 140 -10.54 -16.18 -6.88
CA THR A 140 -11.92 -15.73 -6.61
C THR A 140 -11.97 -14.43 -5.84
N THR A 141 -10.96 -14.16 -5.01
CA THR A 141 -10.92 -13.00 -4.14
C THR A 141 -9.49 -12.66 -3.79
N TYR A 142 -9.23 -11.37 -3.63
CA TYR A 142 -8.02 -10.89 -2.98
C TYR A 142 -8.31 -10.67 -1.51
N ARG A 143 -7.35 -11.02 -0.67
CA ARG A 143 -7.47 -10.93 0.78
C ARG A 143 -6.34 -10.09 1.34
N ALA A 144 -6.51 -9.57 2.55
CA ALA A 144 -5.45 -8.89 3.26
C ALA A 144 -5.54 -9.11 4.76
N ALA A 145 -4.39 -9.01 5.41
CA ALA A 145 -4.26 -9.01 6.86
C ALA A 145 -3.30 -7.89 7.29
N PRO A 146 -3.54 -7.22 8.43
CA PRO A 146 -2.54 -6.34 9.02
C PRO A 146 -1.25 -7.11 9.30
N GLY A 147 -0.08 -6.52 9.05
CA GLY A 147 1.20 -7.23 9.21
C GLY A 147 1.42 -7.71 10.64
N LYS A 148 1.11 -6.87 11.64
CA LYS A 148 1.14 -7.24 13.06
C LYS A 148 0.26 -8.47 13.39
N ASP A 149 -0.93 -8.56 12.79
CA ASP A 149 -1.88 -9.64 13.06
C ASP A 149 -1.37 -10.95 12.43
N TYR A 150 -0.81 -10.85 11.22
CA TYR A 150 -0.15 -11.97 10.55
C TYR A 150 1.02 -12.51 11.38
N LEU A 151 1.89 -11.64 11.91
CA LEU A 151 3.05 -12.03 12.72
C LEU A 151 2.64 -12.73 14.02
N GLN A 152 1.58 -12.27 14.67
CA GLN A 152 1.04 -12.92 15.87
C GLN A 152 0.50 -14.33 15.56
N GLY A 153 -0.26 -14.48 14.47
CA GLY A 153 -0.77 -15.78 14.03
C GLY A 153 0.35 -16.74 13.62
N HIS A 154 1.38 -16.23 12.93
CA HIS A 154 2.54 -17.00 12.48
C HIS A 154 3.33 -17.63 13.64
N ALA A 155 3.36 -16.99 14.81
CA ALA A 155 4.03 -17.53 15.99
C ALA A 155 3.31 -18.74 16.60
N THR A 156 2.05 -19.01 16.22
CA THR A 156 1.18 -19.94 16.95
C THR A 156 0.75 -21.14 16.08
N SER A 157 0.21 -20.95 14.87
CA SER A 157 -0.08 -22.05 13.92
C SER A 157 -0.41 -21.57 12.50
N HIS A 158 -0.39 -22.48 11.51
CA HIS A 158 -0.81 -22.19 10.14
C HIS A 158 -2.29 -21.76 10.04
N GLU A 159 -3.20 -22.43 10.76
CA GLU A 159 -4.63 -22.12 10.73
C GLU A 159 -4.93 -20.73 11.31
N GLN A 160 -4.21 -20.34 12.36
CA GLN A 160 -4.35 -19.01 12.98
C GLN A 160 -3.75 -17.90 12.12
N ARG A 161 -2.75 -18.22 11.28
CA ARG A 161 -2.21 -17.29 10.29
C ARG A 161 -3.26 -16.89 9.27
N ASP A 162 -4.06 -17.85 8.80
CA ASP A 162 -5.09 -17.61 7.79
C ASP A 162 -6.33 -16.92 8.38
N ALA A 163 -6.59 -17.06 9.69
CA ALA A 163 -7.69 -16.40 10.39
C ALA A 163 -7.59 -14.86 10.40
N GLY A 164 -6.39 -14.30 10.23
CA GLY A 164 -6.19 -12.85 10.15
C GLY A 164 -6.59 -12.24 8.80
N PHE A 165 -6.72 -13.06 7.75
CA PHE A 165 -7.08 -12.60 6.41
C PHE A 165 -8.57 -12.36 6.28
N ARG A 166 -8.91 -11.22 5.67
CA ARG A 166 -10.27 -10.86 5.26
C ARG A 166 -10.27 -10.42 3.80
N PRO A 167 -11.43 -10.39 3.10
CA PRO A 167 -11.52 -9.83 1.76
C PRO A 167 -10.86 -8.44 1.68
N LEU A 168 -10.10 -8.17 0.62
CA LEU A 168 -9.34 -6.93 0.46
C LEU A 168 -10.26 -5.70 0.50
N SER A 169 -11.48 -5.83 -0.01
CA SER A 169 -12.50 -4.79 0.07
C SER A 169 -12.86 -4.42 1.51
N GLU A 170 -13.09 -5.40 2.37
CA GLU A 170 -13.34 -5.21 3.80
C GLU A 170 -12.10 -4.66 4.51
N PHE A 171 -10.90 -5.16 4.20
CA PHE A 171 -9.67 -4.62 4.76
C PHE A 171 -9.51 -3.13 4.44
N LEU A 172 -9.67 -2.74 3.18
CA LEU A 172 -9.46 -1.35 2.77
C LEU A 172 -10.55 -0.40 3.31
N GLY A 173 -11.81 -0.83 3.27
CA GLY A 173 -12.96 -0.02 3.70
C GLY A 173 -13.11 0.06 5.22
N ASP A 174 -12.90 -1.05 5.93
CA ASP A 174 -13.29 -1.21 7.33
C ASP A 174 -12.10 -1.39 8.29
N SER A 175 -10.86 -1.50 7.79
CA SER A 175 -9.65 -1.53 8.64
C SER A 175 -8.66 -0.41 8.29
N PHE A 176 -8.30 -0.29 7.02
CA PHE A 176 -7.42 0.76 6.53
C PHE A 176 -8.09 2.12 6.75
N LEU A 177 -9.12 2.49 5.99
CA LEU A 177 -9.73 3.83 6.04
C LEU A 177 -10.09 4.33 7.47
N PRO A 178 -10.65 3.50 8.37
CA PRO A 178 -10.92 3.93 9.75
C PRO A 178 -9.67 4.22 10.59
N CYS A 179 -8.48 3.76 10.18
CA CYS A 179 -7.22 3.75 10.94
C CYS A 179 -7.03 2.62 11.96
N ALA A 180 -7.70 1.48 11.78
CA ALA A 180 -7.29 0.24 12.47
C ALA A 180 -6.01 -0.36 11.85
N SER A 181 -5.73 -0.05 10.58
CA SER A 181 -4.50 -0.43 9.87
C SER A 181 -4.00 0.73 9.00
N GLY A 182 -2.67 0.79 8.79
CA GLY A 182 -2.04 1.89 8.05
C GLY A 182 -1.99 3.18 8.86
N LEU A 183 -1.08 4.09 8.48
CA LEU A 183 -0.75 5.26 9.27
C LEU A 183 -1.24 6.55 8.61
N ARG A 184 -1.89 7.41 9.41
CA ARG A 184 -2.13 8.81 9.03
C ARG A 184 -0.80 9.54 8.98
N GLY A 185 -0.58 10.33 7.93
CA GLY A 185 0.66 11.07 7.72
C GLY A 185 1.76 10.26 7.00
N MET A 186 1.55 8.96 6.75
CA MET A 186 2.47 8.17 5.92
C MET A 186 2.12 8.32 4.43
N TYR A 187 3.10 8.64 3.59
CA TYR A 187 2.92 8.75 2.15
C TYR A 187 4.24 8.62 1.38
N TYR A 188 4.13 8.35 0.09
CA TYR A 188 5.20 8.47 -0.88
C TYR A 188 5.15 9.82 -1.60
N ASP A 189 6.24 10.57 -1.53
CA ASP A 189 6.49 11.76 -2.35
C ASP A 189 7.18 11.33 -3.65
N ALA A 190 6.43 11.33 -4.76
CA ALA A 190 6.96 10.92 -6.05
C ALA A 190 7.98 11.89 -6.66
N VAL A 191 7.95 13.17 -6.26
CA VAL A 191 8.89 14.18 -6.78
C VAL A 191 10.24 14.05 -6.09
N ARG A 192 10.21 13.83 -4.77
CA ARG A 192 11.42 13.67 -3.95
C ARG A 192 11.89 12.23 -3.83
N GLU A 193 11.07 11.28 -4.27
CA GLU A 193 11.28 9.84 -4.19
C GLU A 193 11.48 9.35 -2.74
N LEU A 194 10.64 9.88 -1.83
CA LEU A 194 10.72 9.64 -0.39
C LEU A 194 9.48 8.89 0.12
N LEU A 195 9.68 7.86 0.94
CA LEU A 195 8.67 7.41 1.90
C LEU A 195 8.75 8.33 3.12
N VAL A 196 7.69 9.06 3.41
CA VAL A 196 7.58 9.91 4.61
C VAL A 196 6.72 9.19 5.63
N LEU A 197 7.23 9.07 6.86
CA LEU A 197 6.54 8.48 8.00
C LEU A 197 5.82 9.57 8.82
N PRO A 198 4.84 9.23 9.67
CA PRO A 198 4.11 10.22 10.49
C PRO A 198 5.02 11.02 11.44
N SER A 199 6.17 10.45 11.83
CA SER A 199 7.18 11.11 12.65
C SER A 199 7.94 12.23 11.91
N GLY A 200 7.75 12.37 10.60
CA GLY A 200 8.52 13.26 9.72
C GLY A 200 9.82 12.65 9.21
N VAL A 201 10.20 11.45 9.67
CA VAL A 201 11.33 10.69 9.12
C VAL A 201 11.02 10.34 7.66
N ALA A 202 12.01 10.51 6.79
CA ALA A 202 11.87 10.24 5.36
C ALA A 202 12.96 9.28 4.87
N HIS A 203 12.58 8.32 4.02
CA HIS A 203 13.48 7.33 3.44
C HIS A 203 13.49 7.43 1.92
N HIS A 204 14.66 7.50 1.31
CA HIS A 204 14.78 7.43 -0.15
C HIS A 204 14.45 6.03 -0.66
N ILE A 205 13.56 5.96 -1.65
CA ILE A 205 13.11 4.69 -2.24
C ILE A 205 13.86 4.37 -3.53
N SER A 206 14.34 5.39 -4.25
CA SER A 206 15.06 5.19 -5.51
C SER A 206 16.52 4.83 -5.27
N VAL A 207 16.98 3.78 -5.96
CA VAL A 207 18.41 3.54 -6.14
C VAL A 207 18.87 4.46 -7.27
N ARG A 208 19.79 5.39 -6.98
CA ARG A 208 20.40 6.22 -8.03
C ARG A 208 21.07 5.29 -9.04
N HIS A 209 20.56 5.28 -10.27
CA HIS A 209 21.25 4.62 -11.37
C HIS A 209 22.47 5.50 -11.70
N ARG A 210 23.66 5.09 -11.25
CA ARG A 210 24.91 5.74 -11.69
C ARG A 210 25.27 5.14 -13.04
N ILE A 211 24.93 5.85 -14.12
CA ILE A 211 25.52 5.59 -15.43
C ILE A 211 26.91 6.23 -15.40
N THR A 212 27.96 5.41 -15.33
CA THR A 212 29.34 5.86 -15.57
C THR A 212 29.61 5.66 -17.07
N VAL A 213 29.78 6.74 -17.81
CA VAL A 213 30.26 6.68 -19.20
C VAL A 213 31.77 6.92 -19.15
N GLU A 214 32.54 5.87 -19.40
CA GLU A 214 33.99 5.98 -19.64
C GLU A 214 34.18 6.33 -21.12
N THR A 215 34.81 7.46 -21.40
CA THR A 215 35.21 7.84 -22.76
C THR A 215 36.71 7.63 -22.91
N GLU A 216 37.10 6.79 -23.85
CA GLU A 216 38.49 6.61 -24.23
C GLU A 216 38.78 7.47 -25.47
N ARG A 217 39.80 8.33 -25.38
CA ARG A 217 40.21 9.20 -26.49
C ARG A 217 41.11 8.39 -27.41
N ILE A 218 40.59 7.95 -28.54
CA ILE A 218 41.40 7.32 -29.60
C ILE A 218 42.24 8.42 -30.24
N SER A 219 43.55 8.38 -30.02
CA SER A 219 44.56 9.25 -30.63
C SER A 219 45.08 8.69 -31.94
#